data_AF-A0A4U1JGK7-F1
#
_entry.id   AF-A0A4U1JGK7-F1
#
_cell.length_a   1.000
_cell.length_b   1.000
_cell.length_c   1.000
_cell.angle_alpha   90.00
_cell.angle_beta   90.00
_cell.angle_gamma   90.00
#
_symmetry.space_group_name_H-M   'P 1'
#
loop_
_entity.id
_entity.type
_entity.pdbx_description
1 polymer ?
#
loop_
_entity_poly.entity_id
_entity_poly.type
_entity_poly.pdbx_seq_one_letter_code
_entity_poly.pdbx_strand_id
1 'polypeptide(L)'
;MYPIRIPLALLLAGTIVGCSVALSLDDYEKVCDDADCRTCASAADCGAPPLCTVWTCEANVCQQRPAAPRSPCPLGVCDGDGACVGCINADDCGESTECGQWICGARICTRTFTAAGTPLSMQPNDCQTSQCDGKGNTSTVFDLQGTACATNGGKVCDGTGSCVECRSNADCTAPGSFCDVPSQTCFRCNDSQKNGDETDTDCGGQYCAQCAPGKACTKGGDCVSNFCVDGVCCNSSCTEPCKACNLIGSVGLCDAIPKYGEDLSYGNGQTCLHANNLACTGLGSCESTLGSPCVVNGDCASIHCADPDENGQKTCVKGPGDPCIQPTECYNNMCASGICPP
;
A
#
# COMPACT_ATOMS: atom_id res chain seq x y z
N MET A 1 -39.91 43.44 71.28
CA MET A 1 -40.98 43.82 72.23
C MET A 1 -41.76 44.98 71.62
N TYR A 2 -43.09 44.88 71.62
CA TYR A 2 -44.18 45.70 71.04
C TYR A 2 -44.07 47.27 71.23
N PRO A 3 -44.96 48.13 70.67
CA PRO A 3 -45.18 48.63 69.28
C PRO A 3 -45.26 50.21 69.21
N ILE A 4 -45.77 50.83 68.11
CA ILE A 4 -46.85 51.88 68.07
C ILE A 4 -46.70 52.96 66.94
N ARG A 5 -47.68 52.91 66.00
CA ARG A 5 -48.54 53.94 65.34
C ARG A 5 -48.02 55.25 64.67
N ILE A 6 -48.19 55.29 63.34
CA ILE A 6 -48.85 56.28 62.40
C ILE A 6 -49.80 57.33 63.07
N PRO A 7 -50.28 58.48 62.49
CA PRO A 7 -50.08 59.14 61.16
C PRO A 7 -49.98 60.70 61.07
N LEU A 8 -49.65 61.18 59.85
CA LEU A 8 -50.27 62.28 59.06
C LEU A 8 -50.43 63.69 59.65
N ALA A 9 -49.76 64.69 59.05
CA ALA A 9 -50.24 66.08 59.06
C ALA A 9 -49.84 66.85 57.79
N LEU A 10 -50.87 67.09 56.96
CA LEU A 10 -51.20 68.32 56.23
C LEU A 10 -50.16 68.99 55.30
N LEU A 11 -50.45 68.87 54.00
CA LEU A 11 -50.23 69.93 53.00
C LEU A 11 -51.06 71.17 53.35
N LEU A 12 -50.43 72.33 53.43
CA LEU A 12 -51.04 73.63 53.17
C LEU A 12 -50.04 74.47 52.37
N ALA A 13 -50.39 74.70 51.10
CA ALA A 13 -49.75 75.67 50.23
C ALA A 13 -50.10 77.08 50.69
N GLY A 14 -49.09 77.94 50.81
CA GLY A 14 -49.25 79.36 51.11
C GLY A 14 -48.12 80.15 50.47
N THR A 15 -48.46 80.89 49.43
CA THR A 15 -47.59 81.77 48.65
C THR A 15 -47.09 82.95 49.48
N ILE A 16 -45.77 83.14 49.55
CA ILE A 16 -45.16 84.46 49.82
C ILE A 16 -44.12 84.74 48.73
N VAL A 17 -44.34 85.87 48.08
CA VAL A 17 -43.49 86.52 47.07
C VAL A 17 -42.22 87.04 47.73
N GLY A 18 -41.06 86.83 47.09
CA GLY A 18 -39.87 87.63 47.33
C GLY A 18 -38.88 87.08 48.36
N CYS A 19 -38.36 85.88 48.15
CA CYS A 19 -36.98 85.58 48.54
C CYS A 19 -36.45 84.44 47.65
N SER A 20 -35.54 84.79 46.74
CA SER A 20 -34.71 83.81 46.06
C SER A 20 -33.72 83.25 47.07
N VAL A 21 -34.10 82.19 47.78
CA VAL A 21 -33.13 81.36 48.48
C VAL A 21 -32.75 80.23 47.51
N ALA A 22 -31.85 80.57 46.60
CA ALA A 22 -30.94 79.58 46.05
C ALA A 22 -29.81 79.45 47.07
N LEU A 23 -29.86 78.41 47.90
CA LEU A 23 -28.74 77.95 48.69
C LEU A 23 -28.41 76.52 48.26
N SER A 24 -27.27 76.46 47.57
CA SER A 24 -26.35 75.34 47.33
C SER A 24 -26.94 73.98 46.95
N LEU A 25 -26.70 73.60 45.70
CA LEU A 25 -26.17 72.27 45.37
C LEU A 25 -25.04 71.94 46.35
N ASP A 26 -24.98 70.68 46.77
CA ASP A 26 -23.99 70.05 47.66
C ASP A 26 -24.60 69.66 49.01
N ASP A 27 -25.32 68.53 48.99
CA ASP A 27 -25.08 67.43 49.93
C ASP A 27 -25.84 66.21 49.39
N TYR A 28 -25.36 65.69 48.26
CA TYR A 28 -25.54 64.29 47.92
C TYR A 28 -24.59 63.49 48.83
N GLU A 29 -25.00 63.25 50.06
CA GLU A 29 -24.34 62.30 50.96
C GLU A 29 -25.43 61.55 51.74
N LYS A 30 -25.45 60.21 51.81
CA LYS A 30 -24.51 59.19 51.37
C LYS A 30 -25.30 58.11 50.64
N VAL A 31 -24.83 57.67 49.48
CA VAL A 31 -25.48 56.57 48.78
C VAL A 31 -25.05 55.20 49.30
N CYS A 32 -24.07 55.16 50.22
CA CYS A 32 -23.74 53.96 50.95
C CYS A 32 -23.20 54.25 52.36
N ASP A 33 -23.74 53.60 53.38
CA ASP A 33 -23.22 53.63 54.77
C ASP A 33 -22.61 52.27 55.20
N ASP A 34 -22.43 51.34 54.25
CA ASP A 34 -21.80 50.04 54.52
C ASP A 34 -20.33 50.04 54.08
N ALA A 35 -19.47 49.36 54.84
CA ALA A 35 -18.01 49.45 54.72
C ALA A 35 -17.44 48.94 53.37
N ASP A 36 -18.25 48.24 52.56
CA ASP A 36 -17.86 47.60 51.31
C ASP A 36 -18.46 48.25 50.03
N CYS A 37 -19.20 49.35 50.16
CA CYS A 37 -19.91 49.94 49.01
C CYS A 37 -19.04 50.90 48.18
N ARG A 38 -18.96 50.65 46.86
CA ARG A 38 -18.20 51.47 45.89
C ARG A 38 -19.15 52.28 45.00
N THR A 39 -18.83 53.55 44.78
CA THR A 39 -19.54 54.42 43.82
C THR A 39 -18.95 54.27 42.42
N CYS A 40 -19.77 54.40 41.38
CA CYS A 40 -19.34 54.28 39.97
C CYS A 40 -20.06 55.26 39.05
N ALA A 41 -19.46 55.57 37.91
CA ALA A 41 -20.15 56.17 36.76
C ALA A 41 -20.44 55.13 35.66
N SER A 42 -19.66 54.04 35.63
CA SER A 42 -19.80 52.90 34.74
C SER A 42 -19.35 51.61 35.44
N ALA A 43 -19.73 50.45 34.90
CA ALA A 43 -19.33 49.15 35.45
C ALA A 43 -17.81 48.95 35.58
N ALA A 44 -17.00 49.65 34.77
CA ALA A 44 -15.54 49.56 34.80
C ALA A 44 -14.92 50.19 36.07
N ASP A 45 -15.59 51.16 36.68
CA ASP A 45 -15.09 51.88 37.86
C ASP A 45 -15.11 51.01 39.13
N CYS A 46 -15.87 49.91 39.09
CA CYS A 46 -16.03 48.98 40.21
C CYS A 46 -14.81 48.05 40.38
N GLY A 47 -13.88 48.04 39.43
CA GLY A 47 -12.70 47.18 39.40
C GLY A 47 -12.99 45.79 38.83
N ALA A 48 -12.08 44.85 39.08
CA ALA A 48 -12.27 43.47 38.61
C ALA A 48 -13.40 42.78 39.41
N PRO A 49 -14.43 42.23 38.75
CA PRO A 49 -15.48 41.49 39.45
C PRO A 49 -14.94 40.16 39.99
N PRO A 50 -15.50 39.66 41.10
CA PRO A 50 -15.29 38.29 41.55
C PRO A 50 -15.68 37.27 40.48
N LEU A 51 -15.14 36.05 40.57
CA LEU A 51 -15.41 34.98 39.60
C LEU A 51 -16.91 34.75 39.39
N CYS A 52 -17.31 34.59 38.12
CA CYS A 52 -18.70 34.39 37.71
C CYS A 52 -19.69 35.46 38.15
N THR A 53 -19.20 36.67 38.33
CA THR A 53 -20.03 37.85 38.52
C THR A 53 -19.60 38.96 37.57
N VAL A 54 -20.49 39.91 37.35
CA VAL A 54 -20.24 41.13 36.60
C VAL A 54 -20.66 42.32 37.45
N TRP A 55 -19.94 43.43 37.31
CA TRP A 55 -20.36 44.69 37.89
C TRP A 55 -21.39 45.35 36.97
N THR A 56 -22.47 45.85 37.56
CA THR A 56 -23.39 46.80 36.92
C THR A 56 -23.38 48.09 37.73
N CYS A 57 -23.36 49.24 37.05
CA CYS A 57 -23.47 50.53 37.72
C CYS A 57 -24.92 51.00 37.67
N GLU A 58 -25.63 50.88 38.78
CA GLU A 58 -27.04 51.24 38.89
C GLU A 58 -27.20 52.33 39.95
N ALA A 59 -27.79 53.47 39.57
CA ALA A 59 -27.95 54.64 40.43
C ALA A 59 -26.64 55.10 41.12
N ASN A 60 -25.53 55.13 40.36
CA ASN A 60 -24.17 55.49 40.80
C ASN A 60 -23.54 54.56 41.85
N VAL A 61 -24.08 53.34 42.01
CA VAL A 61 -23.56 52.31 42.92
C VAL A 61 -23.16 51.06 42.16
N CYS A 62 -21.99 50.52 42.52
CA CYS A 62 -21.56 49.21 42.04
C CYS A 62 -22.44 48.12 42.61
N GLN A 63 -23.21 47.46 41.75
CA GLN A 63 -24.00 46.29 42.10
C GLN A 63 -23.39 45.05 41.43
N GLN A 64 -23.23 43.99 42.21
CA GLN A 64 -22.73 42.72 41.71
C GLN A 64 -23.92 41.90 41.19
N ARG A 65 -23.85 41.47 39.92
CA ARG A 65 -24.83 40.56 39.32
C ARG A 65 -24.14 39.26 38.90
N PRO A 66 -24.83 38.11 38.89
CA PRO A 66 -24.28 36.89 38.31
C PRO A 66 -23.88 37.12 36.85
N ALA A 67 -22.73 36.57 36.45
CA ALA A 67 -22.33 36.54 35.06
C ALA A 67 -23.31 35.64 34.27
N ALA A 68 -23.47 35.92 32.97
CA ALA A 68 -24.35 35.12 32.12
C ALA A 68 -23.93 33.63 32.12
N PRO A 69 -24.89 32.69 32.05
CA PRO A 69 -24.59 31.26 31.90
C PRO A 69 -23.60 31.03 30.75
N ARG A 70 -22.66 30.10 30.93
CA ARG A 70 -21.57 29.77 29.98
C ARG A 70 -20.49 30.85 29.79
N SER A 71 -20.49 31.90 30.61
CA SER A 71 -19.33 32.79 30.65
C SER A 71 -18.08 32.00 31.12
N PRO A 72 -16.91 32.17 30.48
CA PRO A 72 -15.72 31.41 30.85
C PRO A 72 -15.20 31.82 32.22
N CYS A 73 -14.76 30.84 33.01
CA CYS A 73 -14.14 31.05 34.32
C CYS A 73 -13.01 30.02 34.55
N PRO A 74 -12.14 30.19 35.56
CA PRO A 74 -10.95 29.34 35.74
C PRO A 74 -11.24 27.83 35.91
N LEU A 75 -12.43 27.46 36.39
CA LEU A 75 -12.83 26.05 36.56
C LEU A 75 -13.72 25.52 35.42
N GLY A 76 -14.05 26.35 34.42
CA GLY A 76 -14.95 25.98 33.32
C GLY A 76 -15.85 27.15 32.93
N VAL A 77 -17.12 27.06 33.33
CA VAL A 77 -18.18 27.99 32.94
C VAL A 77 -19.00 28.48 34.13
N CYS A 78 -19.54 29.69 34.02
CA CYS A 78 -20.46 30.25 35.01
C CYS A 78 -21.86 29.68 34.84
N ASP A 79 -22.52 29.26 35.92
CA ASP A 79 -23.85 28.64 35.87
C ASP A 79 -25.02 29.61 35.73
N GLY A 80 -24.78 30.92 35.87
CA GLY A 80 -25.81 31.95 35.89
C GLY A 80 -26.31 32.35 37.27
N ASP A 81 -25.93 31.60 38.31
CA ASP A 81 -26.27 31.87 39.72
C ASP A 81 -25.07 32.42 40.50
N GLY A 82 -23.94 32.65 39.81
CA GLY A 82 -22.73 33.23 40.38
C GLY A 82 -21.65 32.20 40.73
N ALA A 83 -21.87 30.90 40.43
CA ALA A 83 -20.88 29.87 40.68
C ALA A 83 -20.07 29.55 39.42
N CYS A 84 -18.76 29.38 39.60
CA CYS A 84 -17.85 28.84 38.58
C CYS A 84 -17.85 27.32 38.68
N VAL A 85 -18.46 26.66 37.70
CA VAL A 85 -18.65 25.20 37.64
C VAL A 85 -17.87 24.59 36.48
N GLY A 86 -17.63 23.27 36.53
CA GLY A 86 -16.95 22.57 35.44
C GLY A 86 -17.76 22.56 34.14
N CYS A 87 -19.09 22.46 34.25
CA CYS A 87 -20.02 22.43 33.11
C CYS A 87 -21.48 22.69 33.55
N ILE A 88 -22.31 23.06 32.58
CA ILE A 88 -23.78 23.10 32.68
C ILE A 88 -24.39 21.96 31.87
N ASN A 89 -23.88 21.72 30.66
CA ASN A 89 -24.19 20.55 29.84
C ASN A 89 -22.93 19.90 29.27
N ALA A 90 -23.09 18.76 28.60
CA ALA A 90 -21.98 17.98 28.06
C ALA A 90 -21.10 18.77 27.06
N ASP A 91 -21.70 19.68 26.29
CA ASP A 91 -20.99 20.47 25.28
C ASP A 91 -19.96 21.42 25.89
N ASP A 92 -20.16 21.84 27.15
CA ASP A 92 -19.20 22.68 27.88
C ASP A 92 -17.89 21.93 28.20
N CYS A 93 -17.89 20.60 28.10
CA CYS A 93 -16.74 19.74 28.39
C CYS A 93 -15.88 19.41 27.16
N GLY A 94 -16.37 19.69 25.95
CA GLY A 94 -15.69 19.44 24.68
C GLY A 94 -16.51 18.59 23.70
N GLU A 95 -15.91 18.32 22.54
CA GLU A 95 -16.58 17.54 21.49
C GLU A 95 -16.62 16.05 21.86
N SER A 96 -17.80 15.45 21.68
CA SER A 96 -18.01 14.02 21.86
C SER A 96 -17.82 13.29 20.53
N THR A 97 -17.17 12.13 20.57
CA THR A 97 -16.95 11.26 19.41
C THR A 97 -17.65 9.91 19.63
N GLU A 98 -17.82 9.11 18.59
CA GLU A 98 -18.40 7.76 18.71
C GLU A 98 -17.65 6.87 19.73
N CYS A 99 -16.36 7.14 19.96
CA CYS A 99 -15.55 6.39 20.91
C CYS A 99 -15.53 6.97 22.33
N GLY A 100 -15.88 8.24 22.51
CA GLY A 100 -15.90 8.88 23.82
C GLY A 100 -16.90 10.02 23.90
N GLN A 101 -17.85 9.88 24.82
CA GLN A 101 -18.90 10.86 25.05
C GLN A 101 -18.62 11.64 26.34
N TRP A 102 -18.78 12.96 26.28
CA TRP A 102 -18.74 13.82 27.45
C TRP A 102 -20.07 13.80 28.18
N ILE A 103 -19.99 13.78 29.51
CA ILE A 103 -21.14 13.85 30.41
C ILE A 103 -20.85 14.94 31.44
N CYS A 104 -21.76 15.90 31.54
CA CYS A 104 -21.79 16.84 32.64
C CYS A 104 -22.64 16.27 33.78
N GLY A 105 -21.99 15.59 34.74
CA GLY A 105 -22.63 15.00 35.90
C GLY A 105 -22.25 15.78 37.15
N ALA A 106 -23.24 16.26 37.92
CA ALA A 106 -23.00 17.03 39.15
C ALA A 106 -22.00 18.19 38.96
N ARG A 107 -22.12 18.94 37.85
CA ARG A 107 -21.26 20.09 37.49
C ARG A 107 -19.79 19.72 37.20
N ILE A 108 -19.48 18.44 37.02
CA ILE A 108 -18.14 17.92 36.71
C ILE A 108 -18.17 17.26 35.33
N CYS A 109 -17.19 17.61 34.50
CA CYS A 109 -16.97 16.95 33.22
C CYS A 109 -16.38 15.55 33.43
N THR A 110 -17.09 14.55 32.92
CA THR A 110 -16.65 13.15 32.92
C THR A 110 -16.77 12.58 31.51
N ARG A 111 -15.99 11.54 31.19
CA ARG A 111 -16.09 10.84 29.91
C ARG A 111 -16.54 9.41 30.12
N THR A 112 -17.41 8.95 29.23
CA THR A 112 -17.71 7.53 29.05
C THR A 112 -17.10 7.05 27.75
N PHE A 113 -16.47 5.88 27.78
CA PHE A 113 -15.81 5.30 26.61
C PHE A 113 -16.61 4.14 26.06
N THR A 114 -16.76 4.13 24.75
CA THR A 114 -17.29 2.99 24.00
C THR A 114 -16.30 1.83 24.10
N ALA A 115 -16.81 0.61 24.22
CA ALA A 115 -15.98 -0.57 24.40
C ALA A 115 -14.97 -0.75 23.25
N ALA A 116 -13.78 -1.25 23.58
CA ALA A 116 -12.76 -1.55 22.59
C ALA A 116 -13.27 -2.56 21.55
N GLY A 117 -12.97 -2.32 20.27
CA GLY A 117 -13.44 -3.15 19.16
C GLY A 117 -14.81 -2.78 18.59
N THR A 118 -15.48 -1.76 19.14
CA THR A 118 -16.74 -1.26 18.56
C THR A 118 -16.43 -0.51 17.26
N PRO A 119 -16.96 -0.92 16.10
CA PRO A 119 -16.71 -0.24 14.82
C PRO A 119 -17.42 1.13 14.79
N LEU A 120 -16.76 2.13 14.20
CA LEU A 120 -17.36 3.44 13.90
C LEU A 120 -18.46 3.30 12.82
N SER A 121 -19.37 4.27 12.76
CA SER A 121 -20.43 4.26 11.74
C SER A 121 -19.90 4.50 10.33
N MET A 122 -18.84 5.29 10.22
CA MET A 122 -18.13 5.53 8.95
C MET A 122 -16.91 4.62 8.87
N GLN A 123 -16.96 3.69 7.93
CA GLN A 123 -15.84 2.80 7.63
C GLN A 123 -15.13 3.25 6.34
N PRO A 124 -13.80 3.09 6.27
CA PRO A 124 -13.01 3.55 5.12
C PRO A 124 -13.16 2.65 3.88
N ASN A 125 -13.66 1.42 4.05
CA ASN A 125 -13.85 0.44 2.96
C ASN A 125 -12.55 0.14 2.18
N ASP A 126 -11.44 0.11 2.91
CA ASP A 126 -10.07 0.04 2.39
C ASP A 126 -9.24 -1.12 2.99
N CYS A 127 -9.93 -2.17 3.46
CA CYS A 127 -9.36 -3.29 4.20
C CYS A 127 -8.88 -2.98 5.61
N GLN A 128 -9.36 -1.89 6.18
CA GLN A 128 -9.18 -1.55 7.57
C GLN A 128 -10.52 -1.20 8.21
N THR A 129 -10.78 -1.77 9.38
CA THR A 129 -11.90 -1.37 10.21
C THR A 129 -11.42 -0.29 11.19
N SER A 130 -12.07 0.87 11.13
CA SER A 130 -11.92 1.91 12.15
C SER A 130 -12.83 1.56 13.33
N GLN A 131 -12.24 1.33 14.50
CA GLN A 131 -12.92 0.91 15.72
C GLN A 131 -12.43 1.69 16.95
N CYS A 132 -13.19 1.63 18.05
CA CYS A 132 -12.81 2.28 19.29
C CYS A 132 -11.74 1.49 20.06
N ASP A 133 -10.84 2.20 20.76
CA ASP A 133 -9.75 1.63 21.56
C ASP A 133 -10.13 1.35 23.03
N GLY A 134 -11.36 1.68 23.43
CA GLY A 134 -11.82 1.58 24.83
C GLY A 134 -11.39 2.74 25.74
N LYS A 135 -10.64 3.71 25.21
CA LYS A 135 -10.10 4.87 25.94
C LYS A 135 -10.58 6.21 25.35
N GLY A 136 -11.54 6.16 24.43
CA GLY A 136 -12.11 7.33 23.80
C GLY A 136 -11.44 7.74 22.49
N ASN A 137 -10.51 6.93 21.95
CA ASN A 137 -9.88 7.17 20.66
C ASN A 137 -10.24 6.09 19.64
N THR A 138 -9.83 6.31 18.40
CA THR A 138 -9.94 5.35 17.30
C THR A 138 -8.68 4.51 17.19
N SER A 139 -8.85 3.30 16.69
CA SER A 139 -7.82 2.32 16.36
C SER A 139 -8.23 1.65 15.05
N THR A 140 -7.25 1.32 14.21
CA THR A 140 -7.49 0.56 12.99
C THR A 140 -7.04 -0.88 13.16
N VAL A 141 -7.84 -1.80 12.63
CA VAL A 141 -7.50 -3.23 12.53
C VAL A 141 -7.70 -3.67 11.09
N PHE A 142 -6.87 -4.60 10.62
CA PHE A 142 -7.02 -5.13 9.27
C PHE A 142 -8.29 -5.97 9.15
N ASP A 143 -8.99 -5.78 8.04
CA ASP A 143 -10.14 -6.60 7.70
C ASP A 143 -9.70 -8.02 7.37
N LEU A 144 -10.60 -8.97 7.59
CA LEU A 144 -10.34 -10.37 7.27
C LEU A 144 -10.11 -10.54 5.77
N GLN A 145 -9.28 -11.51 5.42
CA GLN A 145 -9.04 -11.88 4.03
C GLN A 145 -10.36 -12.23 3.32
N GLY A 146 -10.53 -11.73 2.09
CA GLY A 146 -11.74 -11.92 1.30
C GLY A 146 -12.88 -10.95 1.63
N THR A 147 -12.71 -10.08 2.63
CA THR A 147 -13.65 -8.97 2.87
C THR A 147 -13.68 -8.07 1.63
N ALA A 148 -14.88 -7.63 1.22
CA ALA A 148 -15.01 -6.75 0.07
C ALA A 148 -14.41 -5.36 0.39
N CYS A 149 -13.77 -4.75 -0.60
CA CYS A 149 -13.19 -3.41 -0.51
C CYS A 149 -13.30 -2.70 -1.87
N ALA A 150 -13.06 -1.39 -1.90
CA ALA A 150 -13.19 -0.60 -3.14
C ALA A 150 -12.10 0.47 -3.32
N THR A 151 -10.97 0.37 -2.62
CA THR A 151 -9.84 1.28 -2.76
C THR A 151 -8.80 0.75 -3.74
N ASN A 152 -8.06 1.65 -4.39
CA ASN A 152 -6.97 1.33 -5.32
C ASN A 152 -7.34 0.38 -6.48
N GLY A 153 -8.63 0.29 -6.83
CA GLY A 153 -9.12 -0.62 -7.86
C GLY A 153 -9.22 -2.10 -7.43
N GLY A 154 -8.92 -2.41 -6.16
CA GLY A 154 -9.12 -3.73 -5.58
C GLY A 154 -10.59 -4.04 -5.31
N LYS A 155 -10.86 -5.31 -5.03
CA LYS A 155 -12.20 -5.85 -4.74
C LYS A 155 -12.25 -6.61 -3.43
N VAL A 156 -11.14 -7.23 -3.02
CA VAL A 156 -11.07 -8.10 -1.85
C VAL A 156 -9.82 -7.83 -1.01
N CYS A 157 -9.94 -8.03 0.29
CA CYS A 157 -8.85 -7.81 1.23
C CYS A 157 -7.87 -8.98 1.27
N ASP A 158 -6.58 -8.65 1.36
CA ASP A 158 -5.48 -9.60 1.45
C ASP A 158 -5.28 -10.20 2.86
N GLY A 159 -5.92 -9.60 3.88
CA GLY A 159 -5.76 -9.93 5.31
C GLY A 159 -4.56 -9.24 5.98
N THR A 160 -3.82 -8.42 5.24
CA THR A 160 -2.70 -7.59 5.69
C THR A 160 -2.94 -6.09 5.48
N GLY A 161 -4.18 -5.71 5.13
CA GLY A 161 -4.63 -4.33 5.01
C GLY A 161 -4.62 -3.78 3.58
N SER A 162 -4.34 -4.59 2.56
CA SER A 162 -4.39 -4.17 1.16
C SER A 162 -5.68 -4.63 0.49
N CYS A 163 -6.29 -3.70 -0.25
CA CYS A 163 -7.38 -3.99 -1.17
C CYS A 163 -6.81 -4.41 -2.53
N VAL A 164 -6.99 -5.67 -2.89
CA VAL A 164 -6.36 -6.31 -4.07
C VAL A 164 -7.43 -6.80 -5.04
N GLU A 165 -7.07 -7.03 -6.29
CA GLU A 165 -8.06 -7.41 -7.32
C GLU A 165 -8.63 -8.81 -7.05
N CYS A 166 -7.78 -9.76 -6.65
CA CYS A 166 -8.18 -11.12 -6.36
C CYS A 166 -7.29 -11.82 -5.31
N ARG A 167 -7.85 -12.85 -4.69
CA ARG A 167 -7.14 -13.83 -3.84
C ARG A 167 -7.41 -15.27 -4.28
N SER A 168 -8.49 -15.48 -5.02
CA SER A 168 -8.92 -16.75 -5.56
C SER A 168 -9.62 -16.54 -6.92
N ASN A 169 -9.79 -17.61 -7.69
CA ASN A 169 -10.50 -17.54 -8.97
C ASN A 169 -11.96 -17.07 -8.83
N ALA A 170 -12.56 -17.18 -7.64
CA ALA A 170 -13.93 -16.72 -7.39
C ALA A 170 -14.05 -15.18 -7.42
N ASP A 171 -12.95 -14.46 -7.18
CA ASP A 171 -12.94 -12.98 -7.17
C ASP A 171 -12.90 -12.40 -8.60
N CYS A 172 -12.46 -13.22 -9.56
CA CYS A 172 -12.40 -12.88 -10.97
C CYS A 172 -13.73 -13.21 -11.65
N THR A 173 -14.65 -12.24 -11.65
CA THR A 173 -16.04 -12.40 -12.12
C THR A 173 -16.17 -12.57 -13.64
N ALA A 174 -15.10 -12.35 -14.39
CA ALA A 174 -15.11 -12.52 -15.83
C ALA A 174 -15.10 -14.01 -16.22
N PRO A 175 -15.88 -14.43 -17.24
CA PRO A 175 -15.82 -15.81 -17.73
C PRO A 175 -14.41 -16.16 -18.22
N GLY A 176 -13.89 -17.29 -17.76
CA GLY A 176 -12.53 -17.75 -18.13
C GLY A 176 -11.41 -16.88 -17.56
N SER A 177 -11.67 -16.14 -16.48
CA SER A 177 -10.63 -15.42 -15.74
C SER A 177 -10.19 -16.16 -14.49
N PHE A 178 -8.91 -16.02 -14.18
CA PHE A 178 -8.24 -16.70 -13.07
C PHE A 178 -7.46 -15.68 -12.24
N CYS A 179 -7.21 -16.02 -10.99
CA CYS A 179 -6.43 -15.18 -10.09
C CYS A 179 -4.97 -15.63 -10.11
N ASP A 180 -4.08 -14.72 -10.51
CA ASP A 180 -2.66 -14.89 -10.28
C ASP A 180 -2.35 -14.49 -8.83
N VAL A 181 -2.31 -15.47 -7.94
CA VAL A 181 -2.14 -15.25 -6.50
C VAL A 181 -0.87 -14.46 -6.15
N PRO A 182 0.30 -14.72 -6.78
CA PRO A 182 1.50 -13.90 -6.65
C PRO A 182 1.30 -12.39 -6.94
N SER A 183 0.68 -12.03 -8.06
CA SER A 183 0.47 -10.62 -8.42
C SER A 183 -0.83 -10.02 -7.88
N GLN A 184 -1.74 -10.87 -7.40
CA GLN A 184 -3.08 -10.53 -6.91
C GLN A 184 -3.93 -9.81 -7.97
N THR A 185 -3.72 -10.16 -9.24
CA THR A 185 -4.45 -9.63 -10.40
C THR A 185 -5.23 -10.72 -11.12
N CYS A 186 -6.34 -10.34 -11.73
CA CYS A 186 -7.11 -11.25 -12.57
C CYS A 186 -6.56 -11.24 -14.00
N PHE A 187 -6.40 -12.42 -14.58
CA PHE A 187 -5.93 -12.57 -15.96
C PHE A 187 -6.79 -13.57 -16.73
N ARG A 188 -6.60 -13.65 -18.06
CA ARG A 188 -7.32 -14.58 -18.94
C ARG A 188 -6.36 -15.18 -19.95
N CYS A 189 -6.57 -16.45 -20.24
CA CYS A 189 -5.74 -17.22 -21.17
C CYS A 189 -5.93 -16.91 -22.66
N ASN A 190 -6.72 -15.88 -23.02
CA ASN A 190 -7.10 -15.60 -24.40
C ASN A 190 -7.26 -14.10 -24.64
N ASP A 191 -6.41 -13.31 -23.99
CA ASP A 191 -6.39 -11.85 -24.06
C ASP A 191 -5.20 -11.29 -24.86
N SER A 192 -4.41 -12.17 -25.51
CA SER A 192 -3.24 -11.83 -26.31
C SER A 192 -2.11 -11.17 -25.54
N GLN A 193 -2.12 -11.31 -24.22
CA GLN A 193 -1.01 -10.92 -23.35
C GLN A 193 -0.34 -12.18 -22.80
N LYS A 194 0.87 -12.02 -22.26
CA LYS A 194 1.54 -13.06 -21.47
C LYS A 194 1.46 -12.61 -20.02
N ASN A 195 0.49 -13.11 -19.27
CA ASN A 195 0.21 -12.67 -17.90
C ASN A 195 -0.16 -13.85 -16.99
N GLY A 196 -0.31 -13.55 -15.69
CA GLY A 196 -0.62 -14.56 -14.69
C GLY A 196 0.35 -15.74 -14.65
N ASP A 197 -0.17 -16.95 -14.83
CA ASP A 197 0.62 -18.19 -14.79
C ASP A 197 1.02 -18.73 -16.18
N GLU A 198 0.78 -17.97 -17.24
CA GLU A 198 1.10 -18.35 -18.61
C GLU A 198 2.61 -18.46 -18.87
N THR A 199 3.02 -19.51 -19.61
CA THR A 199 4.42 -19.69 -19.99
C THR A 199 4.75 -19.11 -21.36
N ASP A 200 3.75 -18.93 -22.21
CA ASP A 200 3.77 -18.16 -23.45
C ASP A 200 2.41 -17.46 -23.63
N THR A 201 2.30 -16.50 -24.54
CA THR A 201 1.06 -15.74 -24.78
C THR A 201 -0.13 -16.67 -25.02
N ASP A 202 -1.16 -16.53 -24.20
CA ASP A 202 -2.42 -17.29 -24.25
C ASP A 202 -2.29 -18.81 -24.00
N CYS A 203 -1.21 -19.30 -23.39
CA CYS A 203 -1.04 -20.74 -23.12
C CYS A 203 -0.05 -21.10 -21.99
N GLY A 204 -0.14 -22.35 -21.53
CA GLY A 204 0.74 -22.94 -20.53
C GLY A 204 0.26 -22.67 -19.10
N GLY A 205 1.08 -22.97 -18.11
CA GLY A 205 0.71 -22.77 -16.72
C GLY A 205 -0.23 -23.84 -16.18
N GLN A 206 -1.00 -23.49 -15.16
CA GLN A 206 -1.97 -24.36 -14.51
C GLN A 206 -3.39 -24.17 -15.07
N TYR A 207 -3.77 -22.95 -15.41
CA TYR A 207 -5.16 -22.64 -15.78
C TYR A 207 -5.41 -22.60 -17.29
N CYS A 208 -4.38 -22.29 -18.09
CA CYS A 208 -4.53 -22.13 -19.53
C CYS A 208 -4.35 -23.44 -20.30
N ALA A 209 -4.80 -23.42 -21.56
CA ALA A 209 -4.59 -24.55 -22.44
C ALA A 209 -3.08 -24.78 -22.64
N GLN A 210 -2.70 -26.04 -22.82
CA GLN A 210 -1.30 -26.36 -23.10
C GLN A 210 -0.84 -25.72 -24.41
N CYS A 211 0.39 -25.24 -24.40
CA CYS A 211 1.07 -24.62 -25.51
C CYS A 211 1.38 -25.60 -26.64
N ALA A 212 1.18 -25.14 -27.88
CA ALA A 212 1.56 -25.87 -29.08
C ALA A 212 3.09 -25.97 -29.23
N PRO A 213 3.63 -26.87 -30.08
CA PRO A 213 5.05 -26.93 -30.36
C PRO A 213 5.63 -25.58 -30.78
N GLY A 214 6.80 -25.25 -30.25
CA GLY A 214 7.58 -24.04 -30.53
C GLY A 214 7.25 -22.84 -29.64
N LYS A 215 6.25 -22.97 -28.77
CA LYS A 215 5.93 -21.98 -27.74
C LYS A 215 6.79 -22.15 -26.49
N ALA A 216 6.98 -21.08 -25.72
CA ALA A 216 7.75 -21.09 -24.49
C ALA A 216 7.08 -21.92 -23.38
N CYS A 217 7.88 -22.59 -22.56
CA CYS A 217 7.43 -23.43 -21.48
C CYS A 217 8.41 -23.43 -20.30
N THR A 218 7.93 -23.86 -19.13
CA THR A 218 8.74 -24.03 -17.92
C THR A 218 8.79 -25.48 -17.44
N LYS A 219 7.77 -26.26 -17.78
CA LYS A 219 7.62 -27.68 -17.40
C LYS A 219 6.85 -28.43 -18.50
N GLY A 220 6.99 -29.76 -18.49
CA GLY A 220 6.30 -30.62 -19.48
C GLY A 220 4.79 -30.39 -19.54
N GLY A 221 4.14 -30.19 -18.39
CA GLY A 221 2.69 -29.94 -18.33
C GLY A 221 2.21 -28.69 -19.07
N ASP A 222 3.10 -27.75 -19.40
CA ASP A 222 2.75 -26.57 -20.19
C ASP A 222 2.55 -26.90 -21.67
N CYS A 223 3.01 -28.05 -22.15
CA CYS A 223 3.06 -28.39 -23.58
C CYS A 223 2.05 -29.48 -23.94
N VAL A 224 1.40 -29.36 -25.11
CA VAL A 224 0.49 -30.40 -25.63
C VAL A 224 1.19 -31.75 -25.75
N SER A 225 2.49 -31.71 -26.08
CA SER A 225 3.34 -32.89 -26.20
C SER A 225 3.80 -33.47 -24.86
N ASN A 226 3.63 -32.74 -23.76
CA ASN A 226 4.25 -32.96 -22.45
C ASN A 226 5.78 -32.82 -22.40
N PHE A 227 6.41 -32.32 -23.47
CA PHE A 227 7.86 -32.17 -23.56
C PHE A 227 8.24 -30.69 -23.62
N CYS A 228 8.74 -30.17 -22.50
CA CYS A 228 9.38 -28.86 -22.44
C CYS A 228 10.89 -29.06 -22.46
N VAL A 229 11.53 -28.72 -23.57
CA VAL A 229 12.96 -28.91 -23.81
C VAL A 229 13.54 -27.58 -24.29
N ASP A 230 14.70 -27.18 -23.78
CA ASP A 230 15.33 -25.90 -24.12
C ASP A 230 14.44 -24.66 -23.90
N GLY A 231 13.51 -24.75 -22.95
CA GLY A 231 12.52 -23.69 -22.66
C GLY A 231 11.40 -23.55 -23.70
N VAL A 232 11.27 -24.51 -24.63
CA VAL A 232 10.25 -24.53 -25.67
C VAL A 232 9.51 -25.87 -25.76
N CYS A 233 8.24 -25.83 -26.12
CA CYS A 233 7.44 -27.02 -26.30
C CYS A 233 7.92 -27.80 -27.52
N CYS A 234 8.45 -28.99 -27.27
CA CYS A 234 9.03 -29.83 -28.31
C CYS A 234 8.04 -30.90 -28.79
N ASN A 235 8.16 -31.32 -30.04
CA ASN A 235 7.34 -32.41 -30.61
C ASN A 235 7.63 -33.80 -30.00
N SER A 236 8.76 -33.97 -29.31
CA SER A 236 9.21 -35.23 -28.69
C SER A 236 10.06 -34.95 -27.46
N SER A 237 10.51 -36.00 -26.76
CA SER A 237 11.34 -35.86 -25.55
C SER A 237 12.71 -35.25 -25.79
N CYS A 238 13.19 -35.26 -27.04
CA CYS A 238 14.47 -34.70 -27.49
C CYS A 238 15.65 -35.00 -26.54
N THR A 239 15.78 -36.27 -26.16
CA THR A 239 16.80 -36.75 -25.21
C THR A 239 18.09 -37.20 -25.87
N GLU A 240 18.14 -37.18 -27.21
CA GLU A 240 19.32 -37.56 -27.98
C GLU A 240 20.41 -36.48 -27.89
N PRO A 241 21.70 -36.85 -27.98
CA PRO A 241 22.79 -35.89 -27.97
C PRO A 241 22.73 -34.97 -29.18
N CYS A 242 23.13 -33.71 -28.99
CA CYS A 242 23.24 -32.74 -30.07
C CYS A 242 21.92 -32.53 -30.81
N LYS A 243 20.81 -32.55 -30.06
CA LYS A 243 19.48 -32.25 -30.53
C LYS A 243 18.88 -31.16 -29.65
N ALA A 244 18.22 -30.20 -30.28
CA ALA A 244 17.57 -29.11 -29.57
C ALA A 244 16.23 -28.76 -30.22
N CYS A 245 15.35 -28.15 -29.43
CA CYS A 245 14.02 -27.74 -29.88
C CYS A 245 13.88 -26.23 -30.05
N ASN A 246 14.88 -25.44 -29.64
CA ASN A 246 14.88 -23.97 -29.76
C ASN A 246 15.68 -23.45 -30.97
N LEU A 247 16.00 -24.32 -31.93
CA LEU A 247 16.80 -23.96 -33.11
C LEU A 247 16.03 -23.01 -34.03
N ILE A 248 16.68 -21.92 -34.45
CA ILE A 248 16.10 -20.95 -35.39
C ILE A 248 15.77 -21.67 -36.71
N GLY A 249 14.51 -21.60 -37.14
CA GLY A 249 14.01 -22.29 -38.34
C GLY A 249 13.32 -23.63 -38.07
N SER A 250 13.57 -24.26 -36.91
CA SER A 250 12.98 -25.53 -36.49
C SER A 250 12.38 -25.46 -35.07
N VAL A 251 11.98 -24.27 -34.60
CA VAL A 251 11.50 -24.08 -33.22
C VAL A 251 10.29 -24.97 -32.94
N GLY A 252 10.39 -25.81 -31.90
CA GLY A 252 9.39 -26.81 -31.51
C GLY A 252 9.57 -28.19 -32.14
N LEU A 253 10.54 -28.35 -33.04
CA LEU A 253 10.91 -29.64 -33.62
C LEU A 253 12.27 -30.05 -33.05
N CYS A 254 12.36 -31.28 -32.52
CA CYS A 254 13.64 -31.84 -32.11
C CYS A 254 14.51 -32.06 -33.34
N ASP A 255 15.52 -31.22 -33.51
CA ASP A 255 16.37 -31.19 -34.69
C ASP A 255 17.85 -31.13 -34.31
N ALA A 256 18.74 -31.52 -35.23
CA ALA A 256 20.18 -31.57 -34.97
C ALA A 256 20.76 -30.18 -34.78
N ILE A 257 21.48 -30.00 -33.67
CA ILE A 257 22.32 -28.82 -33.46
C ILE A 257 23.36 -28.78 -34.59
N PRO A 258 23.55 -27.62 -35.27
CA PRO A 258 24.51 -27.49 -36.36
C PRO A 258 25.92 -27.97 -36.00
N LYS A 259 26.68 -28.38 -37.02
CA LYS A 259 28.07 -28.82 -36.88
C LYS A 259 28.89 -27.77 -36.12
N TYR A 260 29.73 -28.23 -35.19
CA TYR A 260 30.51 -27.41 -34.26
C TYR A 260 29.67 -26.64 -33.23
N GLY A 261 28.37 -26.86 -33.15
CA GLY A 261 27.54 -26.31 -32.09
C GLY A 261 27.76 -27.02 -30.75
N GLU A 262 27.20 -26.41 -29.70
CA GLU A 262 27.17 -26.95 -28.35
C GLU A 262 25.77 -27.38 -27.97
N ASP A 263 25.69 -28.40 -27.13
CA ASP A 263 24.47 -28.86 -26.50
C ASP A 263 24.61 -28.70 -24.98
N LEU A 264 23.91 -27.70 -24.43
CA LEU A 264 24.00 -27.34 -23.02
C LEU A 264 23.34 -28.37 -22.10
N SER A 265 22.44 -29.22 -22.62
CA SER A 265 21.77 -30.25 -21.84
C SER A 265 20.96 -31.21 -22.73
N TYR A 266 21.49 -32.40 -23.00
CA TYR A 266 20.70 -33.55 -23.46
C TYR A 266 20.53 -34.57 -22.32
N GLY A 267 19.49 -35.40 -22.39
CA GLY A 267 18.94 -36.20 -21.27
C GLY A 267 19.92 -36.75 -20.22
N ASN A 268 19.49 -36.79 -18.95
CA ASN A 268 20.28 -37.17 -17.77
C ASN A 268 21.41 -36.19 -17.37
N GLY A 269 21.30 -34.92 -17.75
CA GLY A 269 22.27 -33.87 -17.35
C GLY A 269 23.62 -33.99 -18.05
N GLN A 270 23.63 -34.61 -19.23
CA GLN A 270 24.82 -34.71 -20.07
C GLN A 270 24.94 -33.45 -20.95
N THR A 271 26.16 -33.10 -21.33
CA THR A 271 26.44 -31.87 -22.08
C THR A 271 27.43 -32.13 -23.20
N CYS A 272 27.26 -31.46 -24.35
CA CYS A 272 28.23 -31.43 -25.45
C CYS A 272 28.83 -30.03 -25.55
N LEU A 273 29.94 -29.79 -24.84
CA LEU A 273 30.51 -28.45 -24.68
C LEU A 273 31.96 -28.41 -25.16
N HIS A 274 32.36 -27.29 -25.77
CA HIS A 274 33.77 -27.04 -26.10
C HIS A 274 34.64 -27.02 -24.85
N ALA A 275 34.09 -26.60 -23.71
CA ALA A 275 34.76 -26.64 -22.41
C ALA A 275 35.21 -28.06 -22.01
N ASN A 276 34.53 -29.10 -22.51
CA ASN A 276 34.85 -30.50 -22.30
C ASN A 276 35.54 -31.14 -23.51
N ASN A 277 36.06 -30.33 -24.45
CA ASN A 277 36.61 -30.75 -25.73
C ASN A 277 35.62 -31.51 -26.63
N LEU A 278 34.33 -31.18 -26.54
CA LEU A 278 33.27 -31.84 -27.31
C LEU A 278 32.53 -30.83 -28.19
N ALA A 279 32.00 -31.30 -29.32
CA ALA A 279 31.16 -30.51 -30.22
C ALA A 279 30.21 -31.40 -31.02
N CYS A 280 29.14 -30.80 -31.54
CA CYS A 280 28.13 -31.51 -32.32
C CYS A 280 28.56 -31.78 -33.76
N THR A 281 28.22 -32.96 -34.29
CA THR A 281 28.50 -33.35 -35.69
C THR A 281 27.55 -32.74 -36.71
N GLY A 282 26.44 -32.14 -36.29
CA GLY A 282 25.33 -31.77 -37.18
C GLY A 282 24.38 -32.93 -37.51
N LEU A 283 24.66 -34.15 -37.02
CA LEU A 283 23.85 -35.35 -37.27
C LEU A 283 23.23 -35.94 -35.98
N GLY A 284 23.36 -35.25 -34.84
CA GLY A 284 22.89 -35.75 -33.54
C GLY A 284 23.90 -36.64 -32.81
N SER A 285 25.20 -36.40 -33.01
CA SER A 285 26.28 -37.02 -32.22
C SER A 285 27.16 -35.95 -31.60
N CYS A 286 27.69 -36.27 -30.42
CA CYS A 286 28.62 -35.43 -29.68
C CYS A 286 30.01 -36.09 -29.70
N GLU A 287 30.96 -35.45 -30.37
CA GLU A 287 32.31 -35.99 -30.61
C GLU A 287 33.37 -34.93 -30.28
N SER A 288 34.66 -35.29 -30.38
CA SER A 288 35.74 -34.38 -30.01
C SER A 288 35.76 -33.12 -30.87
N THR A 289 35.96 -31.96 -30.24
CA THR A 289 36.01 -30.67 -30.94
C THR A 289 37.34 -30.48 -31.68
N LEU A 290 37.39 -29.48 -32.57
CA LEU A 290 38.58 -29.14 -33.34
C LEU A 290 39.80 -28.89 -32.43
N GLY A 291 40.97 -29.40 -32.85
CA GLY A 291 42.22 -29.35 -32.09
C GLY A 291 42.37 -30.43 -31.02
N SER A 292 41.32 -31.20 -30.71
CA SER A 292 41.40 -32.32 -29.76
C SER A 292 42.17 -33.50 -30.36
N PRO A 293 42.93 -34.27 -29.55
CA PRO A 293 43.62 -35.46 -30.03
C PRO A 293 42.61 -36.53 -30.50
N CYS A 294 42.96 -37.26 -31.55
CA CYS A 294 42.10 -38.28 -32.15
C CYS A 294 42.93 -39.46 -32.70
N VAL A 295 42.27 -40.60 -32.91
CA VAL A 295 42.89 -41.81 -33.51
C VAL A 295 42.28 -42.12 -34.87
N VAL A 296 40.95 -42.02 -34.97
CA VAL A 296 40.16 -42.26 -36.18
C VAL A 296 39.26 -41.08 -36.50
N ASN A 297 38.83 -40.98 -37.76
CA ASN A 297 37.95 -39.91 -38.23
C ASN A 297 36.65 -39.78 -37.42
N GLY A 298 36.09 -40.90 -36.95
CA GLY A 298 34.86 -40.91 -36.16
C GLY A 298 34.98 -40.25 -34.78
N ASP A 299 36.19 -40.06 -34.26
CA ASP A 299 36.40 -39.46 -32.93
C ASP A 299 36.10 -37.94 -32.93
N CYS A 300 35.98 -37.35 -34.12
CA CYS A 300 35.93 -35.91 -34.32
C CYS A 300 34.55 -35.46 -34.78
N ALA A 301 34.08 -34.34 -34.22
CA ALA A 301 32.85 -33.69 -34.67
C ALA A 301 32.91 -33.28 -36.16
N SER A 302 34.13 -33.03 -36.64
CA SER A 302 34.41 -32.73 -38.04
C SER A 302 34.40 -33.95 -38.96
N ILE A 303 34.34 -35.17 -38.42
CA ILE A 303 34.61 -36.47 -39.08
C ILE A 303 36.01 -36.59 -39.72
N HIS A 304 36.96 -35.74 -39.31
CA HIS A 304 38.32 -35.73 -39.85
C HIS A 304 39.37 -35.68 -38.75
N CYS A 305 40.20 -36.72 -38.71
CA CYS A 305 41.32 -36.88 -37.81
C CYS A 305 42.63 -36.93 -38.61
N ALA A 306 43.43 -35.88 -38.54
CA ALA A 306 44.68 -35.78 -39.30
C ALA A 306 45.79 -35.08 -38.52
N ASP A 307 47.01 -35.18 -39.06
CA ASP A 307 48.22 -34.52 -38.56
C ASP A 307 48.76 -33.61 -39.69
N PRO A 308 48.14 -32.45 -39.92
CA PRO A 308 48.47 -31.60 -41.06
C PRO A 308 49.79 -30.84 -40.88
N ASP A 309 50.31 -30.71 -39.66
CA ASP A 309 51.61 -30.09 -39.37
C ASP A 309 52.76 -31.10 -39.26
N GLU A 310 52.49 -32.38 -39.51
CA GLU A 310 53.45 -33.49 -39.53
C GLU A 310 54.27 -33.61 -38.22
N ASN A 311 53.65 -33.27 -37.09
CA ASN A 311 54.32 -33.27 -35.79
C ASN A 311 54.26 -34.64 -35.07
N GLY A 312 53.55 -35.62 -35.66
CA GLY A 312 53.34 -36.96 -35.14
C GLY A 312 52.10 -37.13 -34.27
N GLN A 313 51.30 -36.08 -34.07
CA GLN A 313 50.08 -36.06 -33.25
C GLN A 313 48.86 -35.70 -34.08
N LYS A 314 47.96 -36.66 -34.27
CA LYS A 314 46.68 -36.40 -34.94
C LYS A 314 45.73 -35.62 -34.06
N THR A 315 45.06 -34.63 -34.66
CA THR A 315 44.01 -33.85 -34.03
C THR A 315 42.78 -33.75 -34.92
N CYS A 316 41.65 -33.39 -34.31
CA CYS A 316 40.43 -33.12 -35.03
C CYS A 316 40.56 -31.83 -35.83
N VAL A 317 40.41 -31.94 -37.14
CA VAL A 317 40.68 -30.86 -38.11
C VAL A 317 39.46 -30.62 -38.97
N LYS A 318 39.39 -29.45 -39.61
CA LYS A 318 38.28 -29.06 -40.47
C LYS A 318 38.23 -29.91 -41.74
N GLY A 319 37.02 -30.24 -42.16
CA GLY A 319 36.74 -31.02 -43.36
C GLY A 319 36.48 -30.17 -44.60
N PRO A 320 36.23 -30.79 -45.76
CA PRO A 320 35.89 -30.08 -46.99
C PRO A 320 34.72 -29.11 -46.81
N GLY A 321 34.85 -27.89 -47.32
CA GLY A 321 33.81 -26.87 -47.25
C GLY A 321 33.77 -26.05 -45.95
N ASP A 322 34.48 -26.48 -44.91
CA ASP A 322 34.59 -25.71 -43.68
C ASP A 322 35.48 -24.46 -43.88
N PRO A 323 35.17 -23.32 -43.23
CA PRO A 323 35.95 -22.10 -43.35
C PRO A 323 37.29 -22.23 -42.63
N CYS A 324 38.37 -21.74 -43.23
CA CYS A 324 39.73 -21.82 -42.70
C CYS A 324 40.48 -20.49 -42.80
N ILE A 325 41.47 -20.29 -41.93
CA ILE A 325 42.42 -19.17 -41.99
C ILE A 325 43.83 -19.68 -42.31
N GLN A 326 44.25 -20.77 -41.66
CA GLN A 326 45.54 -21.40 -41.90
C GLN A 326 45.40 -22.76 -42.60
N PRO A 327 46.39 -23.17 -43.43
CA PRO A 327 46.37 -24.48 -44.07
C PRO A 327 46.27 -25.65 -43.08
N THR A 328 46.93 -25.53 -41.93
CA THR A 328 46.96 -26.55 -40.87
C THR A 328 45.62 -26.76 -40.16
N GLU A 329 44.63 -25.91 -40.40
CA GLU A 329 43.27 -26.12 -39.87
C GLU A 329 42.51 -27.20 -40.66
N CYS A 330 42.92 -27.48 -41.90
CA CYS A 330 42.23 -28.39 -42.82
C CYS A 330 42.88 -29.77 -42.83
N TYR A 331 42.07 -30.81 -43.02
CA TYR A 331 42.53 -32.21 -43.08
C TYR A 331 43.61 -32.51 -44.13
N ASN A 332 43.70 -31.71 -45.18
CA ASN A 332 44.67 -31.85 -46.27
C ASN A 332 45.81 -30.82 -46.20
N ASN A 333 45.94 -30.08 -45.09
CA ASN A 333 46.91 -29.00 -44.94
C ASN A 333 46.81 -27.93 -46.05
N MET A 334 45.58 -27.64 -46.53
CA MET A 334 45.33 -26.66 -47.57
C MET A 334 44.15 -25.77 -47.20
N CYS A 335 44.36 -24.46 -47.19
CA CYS A 335 43.29 -23.47 -47.06
C CYS A 335 43.23 -22.63 -48.33
N ALA A 336 42.22 -22.85 -49.17
CA ALA A 336 42.07 -22.20 -50.47
C ALA A 336 40.87 -21.26 -50.44
N SER A 337 41.10 -19.98 -50.69
CA SER A 337 40.04 -18.96 -50.70
C SER A 337 39.23 -18.90 -49.39
N GLY A 338 39.87 -19.22 -48.26
CA GLY A 338 39.24 -19.23 -46.93
C GLY A 338 38.38 -20.47 -46.64
N ILE A 339 38.48 -21.53 -47.45
CA ILE A 339 37.73 -22.78 -47.29
C ILE A 339 38.68 -23.98 -47.45
N CYS A 340 38.45 -25.05 -46.69
CA CYS A 340 39.14 -26.31 -46.87
C CYS A 340 38.67 -26.98 -48.18
N PRO A 341 39.57 -27.19 -49.17
CA PRO A 341 39.19 -27.81 -50.43
C PRO A 341 38.94 -29.32 -50.24
N PRO A 342 38.15 -29.95 -51.13
CA PRO A 342 37.94 -31.40 -51.17
C PRO A 342 39.18 -32.21 -51.55
#